data_AF-A0A3D0VES4-F1
#
_entry.id   AF-A0A3D0VES4-F1
#
_cell.length_a   1.000
_cell.length_b   1.000
_cell.length_c   1.000
_cell.angle_alpha   90.00
_cell.angle_beta   90.00
_cell.angle_gamma   90.00
#
_symmetry.space_group_name_H-M   'P 1'
#
loop_
_entity.id
_entity.type
_entity.pdbx_description
1 polymer ?
#
loop_
_entity_poly.entity_id
_entity_poly.type
_entity_poly.pdbx_seq_one_letter_code
_entity_poly.pdbx_strand_id
1 'polypeptide(L)'
;EVFGLAGESGCGKSTIANAVMRLLQTPAKITGGSIELNGRNLLDLGEEELRRTRWRDVAMVFQSAMNSLNPVMTIGDQIVDVFTTHERMPKKAARERAAELLKLVDISPDRLKSYPHQLSGGMRQRAVIAIALALKPSLLIM
;
A
#
# COMPACT_ATOMS: atom_id res chain seq x y z
N GLU A 1 -10.79 -11.65 7.69
CA GLU A 1 -10.27 -12.09 9.01
C GLU A 1 -9.02 -11.28 9.34
N VAL A 2 -8.58 -11.26 10.60
CA VAL A 2 -7.35 -10.55 11.02
C VAL A 2 -6.40 -11.58 11.62
N PHE A 3 -5.18 -11.65 11.07
CA PHE A 3 -4.13 -12.53 11.55
C PHE A 3 -2.99 -11.72 12.15
N GLY A 4 -2.54 -12.10 13.34
CA GLY A 4 -1.40 -11.48 14.02
C GLY A 4 -0.16 -12.35 13.90
N LEU A 5 0.97 -11.75 13.51
CA LEU A 5 2.29 -12.39 13.52
C LEU A 5 3.16 -11.74 14.60
N ALA A 6 3.42 -12.47 15.69
CA ALA A 6 4.16 -11.97 16.85
C ALA A 6 5.49 -12.70 17.06
N GLY A 7 6.43 -12.03 17.70
CA GLY A 7 7.75 -12.56 18.05
C GLY A 7 8.74 -11.43 18.35
N GLU A 8 9.91 -11.77 18.89
CA GLU A 8 10.94 -10.81 19.28
C GLU A 8 11.52 -10.02 18.09
N SER A 9 12.17 -8.89 18.38
CA SER A 9 12.87 -8.13 17.33
C SER A 9 13.89 -9.04 16.62
N GLY A 10 13.93 -8.98 15.29
CA GLY A 10 14.85 -9.81 14.49
C GLY A 10 14.38 -11.25 14.22
N CYS A 11 13.23 -11.72 14.72
CA CYS A 11 12.77 -13.09 14.48
C CYS A 11 12.22 -13.39 13.06
N GLY A 12 12.33 -12.43 12.12
CA GLY A 12 11.94 -12.65 10.72
C GLY A 12 10.53 -12.18 10.32
N LYS A 13 9.77 -11.50 11.18
CA LYS A 13 8.43 -10.97 10.85
C LYS A 13 8.42 -10.10 9.58
N SER A 14 9.31 -9.09 9.54
CA SER A 14 9.44 -8.20 8.38
C SER A 14 9.98 -8.96 7.16
N THR A 15 10.82 -9.98 7.36
CA THR A 15 11.31 -10.86 6.30
C THR A 15 10.15 -11.61 5.64
N ILE A 16 9.20 -12.15 6.41
CA ILE A 16 8.01 -12.82 5.90
C ILE A 16 7.14 -11.85 5.11
N ALA A 17 6.85 -10.67 5.66
CA ALA A 17 6.07 -9.64 4.96
C ALA A 17 6.70 -9.23 3.62
N ASN A 18 8.02 -9.01 3.61
CA ASN A 18 8.77 -8.69 2.40
C ASN A 18 8.83 -9.87 1.42
N ALA A 19 8.89 -11.12 1.91
CA ALA A 19 8.87 -12.31 1.05
C ALA A 19 7.52 -12.44 0.31
N VAL A 20 6.40 -12.25 1.01
CA VAL A 20 5.06 -12.23 0.42
C VAL A 20 4.96 -11.17 -0.68
N MET A 21 5.49 -9.98 -0.42
CA MET A 21 5.50 -8.90 -1.41
C MET A 21 6.58 -9.05 -2.50
N ARG A 22 7.46 -10.04 -2.42
CA ARG A 22 8.70 -10.18 -3.24
C ARG A 22 9.57 -8.92 -3.24
N LEU A 23 9.74 -8.33 -2.05
CA LEU A 23 10.53 -7.12 -1.76
C LEU A 23 11.77 -7.40 -0.89
N LEU A 24 12.21 -8.66 -0.80
CA LEU A 24 13.45 -9.00 -0.09
C LEU A 24 14.64 -8.29 -0.73
N GLN A 25 15.49 -7.70 0.12
CA GLN A 25 16.74 -7.08 -0.31
C GLN A 25 17.89 -8.07 -0.19
N THR A 26 18.83 -8.01 -1.14
CA THR A 26 20.08 -8.78 -1.11
C THR A 26 20.79 -8.58 0.24
N PRO A 27 21.32 -9.65 0.87
CA PRO A 27 21.49 -11.02 0.35
C PRO A 27 20.30 -11.97 0.60
N ALA A 28 19.18 -11.50 1.16
CA ALA A 28 18.03 -12.35 1.44
C ALA A 28 17.40 -12.87 0.16
N LYS A 29 17.10 -14.18 0.12
CA LYS A 29 16.44 -14.86 -1.00
C LYS A 29 15.42 -15.88 -0.50
N ILE A 30 14.39 -16.11 -1.31
CA ILE A 30 13.42 -17.19 -1.08
C ILE A 30 14.08 -18.49 -1.56
N THR A 31 14.29 -19.44 -0.66
CA THR A 31 15.03 -20.68 -0.95
C THR A 31 14.15 -21.82 -1.47
N GLY A 32 12.83 -21.72 -1.29
CA GLY A 32 11.85 -22.72 -1.74
C GLY A 32 10.47 -22.47 -1.14
N GLY A 33 9.51 -23.35 -1.45
CA GLY A 33 8.12 -23.26 -1.01
C GLY A 33 7.22 -22.53 -2.00
N SER A 34 6.02 -22.15 -1.56
CA SER A 34 5.01 -21.43 -2.34
C SER A 34 4.33 -20.35 -1.49
N ILE A 35 3.86 -19.30 -2.14
CA ILE A 35 3.07 -18.22 -1.53
C ILE A 35 1.81 -18.07 -2.37
N GLU A 36 0.70 -18.66 -1.92
CA GLU A 36 -0.54 -18.67 -2.68
C GLU A 36 -1.46 -17.51 -2.31
N LEU A 37 -1.94 -16.80 -3.33
CA LEU A 37 -2.95 -15.77 -3.20
C LEU A 37 -4.00 -15.95 -4.31
N ASN A 38 -5.27 -16.09 -3.91
CA ASN A 38 -6.39 -16.28 -4.85
C ASN A 38 -6.13 -17.41 -5.86
N GLY A 39 -5.55 -18.53 -5.40
CA GLY A 39 -5.24 -19.70 -6.23
C GLY A 39 -4.03 -19.56 -7.14
N ARG A 40 -3.22 -18.50 -6.99
CA ARG A 40 -1.99 -18.28 -7.76
C ARG A 40 -0.78 -18.19 -6.86
N ASN A 41 0.30 -18.89 -7.21
CA ASN A 41 1.57 -18.80 -6.51
C ASN A 41 2.31 -17.52 -6.92
N LEU A 42 2.55 -16.61 -5.97
CA LEU A 42 3.22 -15.32 -6.19
C LEU A 42 4.69 -15.47 -6.63
N LEU A 43 5.31 -16.61 -6.33
CA LEU A 43 6.69 -16.90 -6.71
C LEU A 43 6.85 -17.16 -8.21
N ASP A 44 5.78 -17.61 -8.87
CA ASP A 44 5.79 -17.95 -10.30
C ASP A 44 5.47 -16.75 -11.21
N LEU A 45 5.02 -15.64 -10.61
CA LEU A 45 4.63 -14.43 -11.35
C LEU A 45 5.84 -13.73 -11.97
N GLY A 46 5.67 -13.26 -13.21
CA GLY A 46 6.62 -12.34 -13.85
C GLY A 46 6.57 -10.94 -13.25
N GLU A 47 7.50 -10.06 -13.63
CA GLU A 47 7.58 -8.70 -13.09
C GLU A 47 6.31 -7.86 -13.33
N GLU A 48 5.74 -7.94 -14.54
CA GLU A 48 4.52 -7.21 -14.89
C GLU A 48 3.29 -7.73 -14.13
N GLU A 49 3.20 -9.03 -13.91
CA GLU A 49 2.12 -9.63 -13.13
C GLU A 49 2.25 -9.27 -11.65
N LEU A 50 3.46 -9.29 -11.12
CA LEU A 50 3.75 -8.80 -9.77
C LEU A 50 3.38 -7.33 -9.61
N ARG A 51 3.74 -6.49 -10.58
CA ARG A 51 3.41 -5.06 -10.58
C ARG A 51 1.90 -4.84 -10.53
N ARG A 52 1.11 -5.68 -11.21
CA ARG A 52 -0.36 -5.64 -11.17
C ARG A 52 -0.95 -6.20 -9.88
N THR A 53 -0.34 -7.26 -9.34
CA THR A 53 -0.77 -7.94 -8.12
C THR A 53 -0.52 -7.07 -6.89
N ARG A 54 0.65 -6.41 -6.85
CA ARG A 54 0.96 -5.39 -5.86
C ARG A 54 -0.04 -4.25 -5.98
N TRP A 55 -0.48 -3.75 -4.84
CA TRP A 55 -1.51 -2.73 -4.68
C TRP A 55 -2.94 -3.17 -4.97
N ARG A 56 -3.18 -3.96 -6.03
CA ARG A 56 -4.53 -4.40 -6.41
C ARG A 56 -4.99 -5.62 -5.62
N ASP A 57 -4.14 -6.63 -5.46
CA ASP A 57 -4.49 -7.87 -4.79
C ASP A 57 -3.90 -7.91 -3.37
N VAL A 58 -2.67 -7.38 -3.21
CA VAL A 58 -1.97 -7.23 -1.92
C VAL A 58 -1.42 -5.82 -1.78
N ALA A 59 -1.74 -5.15 -0.68
CA ALA A 59 -1.10 -3.89 -0.30
C ALA A 59 -0.36 -4.03 1.04
N MET A 60 0.63 -3.15 1.26
CA MET A 60 1.43 -3.13 2.48
C MET A 60 1.55 -1.71 3.00
N VAL A 61 1.34 -1.54 4.31
CA VAL A 61 1.64 -0.32 5.07
C VAL A 61 2.89 -0.60 5.89
N PHE A 62 4.02 -0.01 5.53
CA PHE A 62 5.29 -0.23 6.25
C PHE A 62 5.26 0.38 7.67
N GLN A 63 6.10 -0.13 8.57
CA GLN A 63 6.20 0.41 9.94
C GLN A 63 6.60 1.90 9.99
N SER A 64 7.35 2.38 9.00
CA SER A 64 7.71 3.79 8.80
C SER A 64 6.86 4.47 7.71
N ALA A 65 5.67 3.93 7.40
CA ALA A 65 4.76 4.37 6.35
C ALA A 65 4.50 5.88 6.31
N MET A 66 4.49 6.57 7.46
CA MET A 66 4.32 8.02 7.46
C MET A 66 5.44 8.77 6.72
N ASN A 67 6.63 8.16 6.61
CA ASN A 67 7.77 8.66 5.84
C ASN A 67 7.70 8.27 4.36
N SER A 68 6.77 7.40 3.95
CA SER A 68 6.61 7.01 2.55
C SER A 68 5.77 8.00 1.74
N LEU A 69 5.10 8.96 2.40
CA LEU A 69 4.43 10.06 1.71
C LEU A 69 5.48 10.98 1.07
N ASN A 70 5.34 11.26 -0.22
CA ASN A 70 6.20 12.18 -0.92
C ASN A 70 5.94 13.62 -0.41
N PRO A 71 6.92 14.29 0.23
CA PRO A 71 6.71 15.59 0.87
C PRO A 71 6.44 16.73 -0.10
N VAL A 72 6.79 16.57 -1.39
CA VAL A 72 6.60 17.58 -2.44
C VAL A 72 5.34 17.33 -3.29
N MET A 73 4.54 16.32 -2.95
CA MET A 73 3.25 16.04 -3.60
C MET A 73 2.10 16.27 -2.63
N THR A 74 0.97 16.75 -3.14
CA THR A 74 -0.25 16.81 -2.31
C THR A 74 -0.76 15.40 -2.01
N ILE A 75 -1.52 15.26 -0.93
CA ILE A 75 -2.15 13.99 -0.55
C ILE A 75 -3.09 13.52 -1.66
N GLY A 76 -3.84 14.44 -2.25
CA GLY A 76 -4.74 14.12 -3.35
C GLY A 76 -4.00 13.62 -4.59
N ASP A 77 -2.88 14.24 -4.96
CA ASP A 77 -2.12 13.81 -6.13
C ASP A 77 -1.49 12.43 -5.92
N GLN A 78 -1.04 12.11 -4.70
CA GLN A 78 -0.54 10.76 -4.36
C GLN A 78 -1.63 9.69 -4.44
N ILE A 79 -2.85 9.99 -3.99
CA ILE A 79 -3.98 9.06 -4.13
C ILE A 79 -4.41 8.92 -5.60
N VAL A 80 -4.46 10.03 -6.34
CA VAL A 80 -4.81 10.05 -7.76
C VAL A 80 -3.82 9.22 -8.58
N ASP A 81 -2.53 9.31 -8.27
CA ASP A 81 -1.47 8.57 -8.97
C ASP A 81 -1.70 7.06 -8.93
N VAL A 82 -2.15 6.52 -7.79
CA VAL A 82 -2.52 5.11 -7.67
C VAL A 82 -3.58 4.71 -8.70
N PHE A 83 -4.67 5.46 -8.80
CA PHE A 83 -5.75 5.16 -9.74
C PHE A 83 -5.33 5.32 -11.20
N THR A 84 -4.58 6.38 -11.52
CA THR A 84 -4.14 6.63 -12.89
C THR A 84 -3.11 5.60 -13.35
N THR A 85 -2.23 5.17 -12.45
CA THR A 85 -1.12 4.26 -12.76
C THR A 85 -1.56 2.79 -12.83
N HIS A 86 -2.45 2.36 -11.94
CA HIS A 86 -2.86 0.96 -11.84
C HIS A 86 -4.20 0.63 -12.50
N GLU A 87 -5.09 1.61 -12.70
CA GLU A 87 -6.40 1.40 -13.33
C GLU A 87 -6.63 2.21 -14.60
N ARG A 88 -5.68 3.09 -14.98
CA ARG A 88 -5.84 4.03 -16.10
C ARG A 88 -7.09 4.90 -15.96
N MET A 89 -7.51 5.15 -14.72
CA MET A 89 -8.71 5.94 -14.43
C MET A 89 -8.50 7.40 -14.89
N PRO A 90 -9.49 8.05 -15.52
CA PRO A 90 -9.40 9.46 -15.84
C PRO A 90 -9.16 10.31 -14.59
N LYS A 91 -8.27 11.30 -14.67
CA LYS A 91 -7.87 12.14 -13.52
C LYS A 91 -9.05 12.75 -12.75
N LYS A 92 -10.11 13.16 -13.45
CA LYS A 92 -11.32 13.72 -12.83
C LYS A 92 -11.98 12.70 -11.89
N ALA A 93 -12.26 11.49 -12.41
CA ALA A 93 -12.85 10.41 -11.62
C ALA A 93 -11.91 9.96 -10.49
N ALA A 94 -10.60 9.89 -10.74
CA ALA A 94 -9.62 9.57 -9.70
C ALA A 94 -9.63 10.59 -8.54
N ARG A 95 -9.86 11.87 -8.83
CA ARG A 95 -9.93 12.92 -7.81
C ARG A 95 -11.20 12.86 -6.98
N GLU A 96 -12.32 12.47 -7.59
CA GLU A 96 -13.58 12.18 -6.88
C GLU A 96 -13.40 10.99 -5.94
N ARG A 97 -12.79 9.89 -6.42
CA ARG A 97 -12.46 8.72 -5.59
C ARG A 97 -11.48 9.04 -4.47
N ALA A 98 -10.49 9.92 -4.72
CA ALA A 98 -9.57 10.38 -3.70
C ALA A 98 -10.28 11.14 -2.57
N ALA A 99 -11.26 12.00 -2.90
CA ALA A 99 -12.08 12.69 -1.91
C ALA A 99 -12.87 11.71 -1.04
N GLU A 100 -13.47 10.68 -1.66
CA GLU A 100 -14.20 9.62 -0.95
C GLU A 100 -13.29 8.82 -0.02
N LEU A 101 -12.09 8.46 -0.47
CA LEU A 101 -11.10 7.76 0.37
C LEU A 101 -10.70 8.58 1.59
N LEU A 102 -10.47 9.89 1.45
CA LEU A 102 -10.18 10.73 2.60
C LEU A 102 -11.33 10.76 3.61
N LYS A 103 -12.59 10.85 3.15
CA LYS A 103 -13.76 10.77 4.03
C LYS A 103 -13.81 9.44 4.80
N LEU A 104 -13.52 8.33 4.13
CA LEU A 104 -13.53 7.00 4.75
C LEU A 104 -12.53 6.86 5.90
N VAL A 105 -11.44 7.63 5.86
CA VAL A 105 -10.43 7.67 6.92
C VAL A 105 -10.53 8.91 7.79
N ASP A 106 -11.72 9.54 7.84
CA ASP A 106 -12.01 10.69 8.71
C ASP A 106 -11.06 11.88 8.46
N ILE A 107 -10.80 12.18 7.19
CA ILE A 107 -10.07 13.36 6.73
C ILE A 107 -10.99 14.15 5.79
N SER A 108 -11.14 15.46 6.04
CA SER A 108 -11.94 16.31 5.14
C SER A 108 -11.37 16.29 3.71
N PRO A 109 -12.21 16.15 2.66
CA PRO A 109 -11.80 16.26 1.26
C PRO A 109 -11.03 17.54 0.92
N ASP A 110 -11.23 18.63 1.66
CA ASP A 110 -10.50 19.89 1.45
C ASP A 110 -8.99 19.71 1.65
N ARG A 111 -8.59 18.65 2.36
CA ARG A 111 -7.19 18.24 2.56
C ARG A 111 -6.58 17.54 1.36
N LEU A 112 -7.30 17.31 0.26
CA LEU A 112 -6.71 16.81 -0.99
C LEU A 112 -5.56 17.69 -1.47
N LYS A 113 -5.65 19.00 -1.26
CA LYS A 113 -4.59 19.96 -1.65
C LYS A 113 -3.49 20.10 -0.60
N SER A 114 -3.62 19.45 0.55
CA SER A 114 -2.62 19.52 1.61
C SER A 114 -1.40 18.69 1.26
N TYR A 115 -0.23 19.15 1.69
CA TYR A 115 1.01 18.39 1.68
C TYR A 115 1.15 17.57 2.97
N PRO A 116 1.99 16.52 3.00
CA PRO A 116 2.15 15.67 4.19
C PRO A 116 2.52 16.43 5.48
N HIS A 117 3.37 17.47 5.36
CA HIS A 117 3.79 18.28 6.51
C HIS A 117 2.68 19.18 7.07
N GLN A 118 1.57 19.35 6.36
CA GLN A 118 0.39 20.10 6.80
C GLN A 118 -0.63 19.22 7.54
N LEU A 119 -0.37 17.92 7.64
CA LEU A 119 -1.22 16.95 8.32
C LEU A 119 -0.63 16.56 9.68
N SER A 120 -1.50 16.33 10.67
CA SER A 120 -1.09 15.72 11.95
C SER A 120 -0.51 14.31 11.72
N GLY A 121 0.22 13.78 12.71
CA GLY A 121 0.75 12.41 12.62
C GLY A 121 -0.34 11.36 12.36
N GLY A 122 -1.44 11.43 13.12
CA GLY A 122 -2.59 10.54 12.92
C GLY A 122 -3.24 10.70 11.53
N MET A 123 -3.36 11.94 11.03
CA MET A 123 -3.87 12.16 9.67
C MET A 123 -2.93 11.59 8.60
N ARG A 124 -1.61 11.68 8.77
CA ARG A 124 -0.65 11.06 7.85
C ARG A 124 -0.78 9.53 7.85
N GLN A 125 -0.90 8.91 9.01
CA GLN A 125 -1.12 7.47 9.12
C GLN A 125 -2.41 7.05 8.41
N ARG A 126 -3.52 7.75 8.70
CA ARG A 126 -4.83 7.51 8.05
C ARG A 126 -4.76 7.71 6.53
N ALA A 127 -4.05 8.73 6.05
CA ALA A 127 -3.84 8.95 4.62
C ALA A 127 -3.06 7.81 3.94
N VAL A 128 -2.01 7.28 4.59
CA VAL A 128 -1.28 6.12 4.03
C VAL A 128 -2.15 4.87 3.98
N ILE A 129 -2.96 4.63 5.01
CA ILE A 129 -3.93 3.53 5.00
C ILE A 129 -4.94 3.70 3.85
N ALA A 130 -5.45 4.93 3.62
CA ALA A 130 -6.35 5.21 2.50
C ALA A 130 -5.70 4.93 1.14
N ILE A 131 -4.42 5.31 0.98
CA ILE A 131 -3.62 5.06 -0.24
C ILE A 131 -3.45 3.55 -0.47
N ALA A 132 -3.11 2.79 0.58
CA ALA A 132 -2.97 1.33 0.51
C ALA A 132 -4.29 0.62 0.19
N LEU A 133 -5.42 1.15 0.66
CA LEU A 133 -6.76 0.59 0.42
C LEU A 133 -7.41 1.08 -0.88
N ALA A 134 -6.77 1.98 -1.63
CA ALA A 134 -7.38 2.68 -2.75
C ALA A 134 -7.97 1.73 -3.82
N LEU A 135 -7.28 0.62 -4.10
CA LEU A 135 -7.70 -0.39 -5.09
C LEU A 135 -8.39 -1.60 -4.47
N LYS A 136 -8.79 -1.51 -3.19
CA LYS A 136 -9.50 -2.57 -2.44
C LYS A 136 -8.78 -3.93 -2.49
N PRO A 137 -7.53 -4.01 -1.99
CA PRO A 137 -6.77 -5.25 -1.99
C PRO A 137 -7.45 -6.34 -1.17
N SER A 138 -7.31 -7.59 -1.63
CA SER A 138 -7.79 -8.77 -0.90
C SER A 138 -6.99 -9.06 0.37
N LEU A 139 -5.72 -8.64 0.40
CA LEU A 139 -4.81 -8.76 1.54
C LEU A 139 -4.14 -7.41 1.84
N LEU A 140 -4.24 -6.96 3.10
CA LEU A 140 -3.49 -5.82 3.62
C LEU A 140 -2.50 -6.31 4.67
N ILE A 141 -1.21 -5.98 4.48
CA ILE A 141 -0.13 -6.26 5.44
C ILE A 141 0.19 -4.96 6.19
N MET A 142 0.23 -5.01 7.53
CA MET A 142 0.53 -3.89 8.42
C MET A 142 1.68 -4.20 9.37
#